data_AF-A0A852K6S2-F1
#
_entry.id   AF-A0A852K6S2-F1
#
_cell.length_a   1.000
_cell.length_b   1.000
_cell.length_c   1.000
_cell.angle_alpha   90.00
_cell.angle_beta   90.00
_cell.angle_gamma   90.00
#
_symmetry.space_group_name_H-M   'P 1'
#
loop_
_entity.id
_entity.type
_entity.pdbx_description
1 polymer ?
#
loop_
_entity_poly.entity_id
_entity_poly.type
_entity_poly.pdbx_seq_one_letter_code
_entity_poly.pdbx_strand_id
1 'polypeptide(L)'
;DTKDNCAEIPNSSQLDSDNDGLGDDCDNDDDNDGIPDYVAPGPDNCRLIPNPNQKDSDGNGVGDVCEEDFDNDTVADQLDVCPESAEVTLTDFRAYQTVILDPEGDAQIDPNWVVLNQGMEIVQTMNSDPGLAVG
;
A
#
# COMPACT_ATOMS: atom_id res chain seq x y z
N ASP A 1 5.09 -20.02 3.37
CA ASP A 1 6.18 -19.23 3.98
C ASP A 1 5.79 -18.93 5.43
N THR A 2 6.70 -18.64 6.36
CA THR A 2 6.34 -18.26 7.75
C THR A 2 6.20 -16.75 7.95
N LYS A 3 6.49 -15.95 6.92
CA LYS A 3 6.43 -14.48 6.96
C LYS A 3 5.41 -13.89 5.99
N ASP A 4 4.70 -14.74 5.25
CA ASP A 4 3.71 -14.34 4.25
C ASP A 4 2.32 -14.51 4.86
N ASN A 5 1.54 -13.44 4.95
CA ASN A 5 0.16 -13.49 5.44
C ASN A 5 -0.82 -14.13 4.44
N CYS A 6 -0.41 -14.33 3.16
CA CYS A 6 -1.17 -15.09 2.16
C CYS A 6 -0.29 -16.04 1.34
N ALA A 7 0.21 -17.10 2.00
CA ALA A 7 1.20 -18.03 1.42
C ALA A 7 0.89 -18.65 0.04
N GLU A 8 -0.37 -18.67 -0.40
CA GLU A 8 -0.80 -19.24 -1.68
C GLU A 8 -1.26 -18.18 -2.71
N ILE A 9 -1.41 -16.92 -2.30
CA ILE A 9 -1.93 -15.83 -3.14
C ILE A 9 -0.87 -14.71 -3.19
N PRO A 10 -0.35 -14.33 -4.37
CA PRO A 10 0.67 -13.29 -4.46
C PRO A 10 0.17 -11.92 -3.98
N ASN A 11 0.71 -11.42 -2.88
CA ASN A 11 0.31 -10.17 -2.23
C ASN A 11 1.53 -9.40 -1.69
N SER A 12 2.31 -8.80 -2.59
CA SER A 12 3.63 -8.23 -2.22
C SER A 12 3.56 -7.08 -1.22
N SER A 13 2.42 -6.39 -1.13
CA SER A 13 2.15 -5.34 -0.14
C SER A 13 1.88 -5.89 1.25
N GLN A 14 1.45 -7.16 1.37
CA GLN A 14 1.12 -7.81 2.64
C GLN A 14 0.10 -7.01 3.47
N LEU A 15 -0.84 -6.32 2.80
CA LEU A 15 -1.94 -5.62 3.49
C LEU A 15 -2.73 -6.61 4.35
N ASP A 16 -3.17 -6.11 5.50
CA ASP A 16 -3.88 -6.81 6.59
C ASP A 16 -4.66 -5.73 7.35
N SER A 17 -5.79 -5.32 6.78
CA SER A 17 -6.51 -4.11 7.15
C SER A 17 -7.11 -4.18 8.57
N ASP A 18 -7.54 -5.37 9.00
CA ASP A 18 -8.03 -5.61 10.36
C ASP A 18 -6.98 -6.11 11.36
N ASN A 19 -5.76 -6.42 10.89
CA ASN A 19 -4.63 -6.91 11.68
C ASN A 19 -4.89 -8.25 12.37
N ASP A 20 -5.65 -9.16 11.75
CA ASP A 20 -5.92 -10.49 12.27
C ASP A 20 -4.85 -11.53 11.90
N GLY A 21 -3.98 -11.18 10.94
CA GLY A 21 -2.86 -11.98 10.46
C GLY A 21 -3.13 -12.78 9.19
N LEU A 22 -4.34 -12.72 8.63
CA LEU A 22 -4.62 -13.04 7.23
C LEU A 22 -4.46 -11.75 6.42
N GLY A 23 -3.89 -11.85 5.21
CA GLY A 23 -3.80 -10.67 4.35
C GLY A 23 -5.07 -10.47 3.53
N ASP A 24 -5.38 -9.22 3.18
CA ASP A 24 -6.59 -8.84 2.45
C ASP A 24 -6.80 -9.67 1.16
N ASP A 25 -5.72 -10.01 0.45
CA ASP A 25 -5.78 -10.82 -0.78
C ASP A 25 -6.27 -12.27 -0.56
N CYS A 26 -6.24 -12.76 0.68
CA CYS A 26 -6.69 -14.10 1.08
C CYS A 26 -7.70 -14.13 2.23
N ASP A 27 -8.11 -12.97 2.73
CA ASP A 27 -9.26 -12.81 3.59
C ASP A 27 -10.56 -12.73 2.76
N ASN A 28 -11.71 -12.89 3.40
CA ASN A 28 -13.03 -12.65 2.80
C ASN A 28 -13.82 -11.59 3.58
N ASP A 29 -13.24 -10.99 4.61
CA ASP A 29 -13.81 -9.98 5.51
C ASP A 29 -12.67 -9.08 6.00
N ASP A 30 -12.14 -8.21 5.11
CA ASP A 30 -10.89 -7.45 5.29
C ASP A 30 -10.90 -6.49 6.51
N ASP A 31 -12.09 -6.17 7.04
CA ASP A 31 -12.28 -5.28 8.19
C ASP A 31 -12.90 -5.98 9.43
N ASN A 32 -13.17 -7.27 9.32
CA ASN A 32 -13.72 -8.14 10.37
C ASN A 32 -15.04 -7.61 10.98
N ASP A 33 -15.87 -6.94 10.18
CA ASP A 33 -17.15 -6.38 10.63
C ASP A 33 -18.32 -7.41 10.60
N GLY A 34 -18.09 -8.54 9.92
CA GLY A 34 -19.02 -9.65 9.75
C GLY A 34 -19.82 -9.62 8.43
N ILE A 35 -19.54 -8.69 7.53
CA ILE A 35 -20.05 -8.62 6.17
C ILE A 35 -18.93 -9.03 5.20
N PRO A 36 -19.07 -10.16 4.47
CA PRO A 36 -18.02 -10.56 3.56
C PRO A 36 -17.86 -9.62 2.35
N ASP A 37 -16.62 -9.37 1.94
CA ASP A 37 -16.26 -8.36 0.93
C ASP A 37 -17.03 -8.52 -0.39
N TYR A 38 -17.08 -9.76 -0.90
CA TYR A 38 -17.56 -10.04 -2.26
C TYR A 38 -18.77 -10.99 -2.31
N VAL A 39 -19.11 -11.65 -1.19
CA VAL A 39 -20.10 -12.73 -1.16
C VAL A 39 -21.24 -12.46 -0.19
N ALA A 40 -22.42 -13.04 -0.45
CA ALA A 40 -23.58 -12.87 0.41
C ALA A 40 -23.29 -13.33 1.87
N PRO A 41 -23.69 -12.57 2.90
CA PRO A 41 -24.67 -11.48 2.88
C PRO A 41 -24.19 -10.11 2.35
N GLY A 42 -22.92 -9.95 2.01
CA GLY A 42 -22.39 -8.79 1.29
C GLY A 42 -22.85 -8.70 -0.18
N PRO A 43 -22.14 -7.96 -1.05
CA PRO A 43 -20.80 -7.40 -0.85
C PRO A 43 -20.76 -6.28 0.18
N ASP A 44 -19.60 -6.11 0.82
CA ASP A 44 -19.32 -4.97 1.71
C ASP A 44 -19.18 -3.67 0.89
N ASN A 45 -19.90 -2.63 1.28
CA ASN A 45 -19.82 -1.31 0.64
C ASN A 45 -18.69 -0.42 1.18
N CYS A 46 -17.96 -0.84 2.21
CA CYS A 46 -16.76 -0.24 2.79
C CYS A 46 -15.75 -1.29 3.25
N ARG A 47 -15.22 -2.08 2.31
CA ARG A 47 -14.35 -3.25 2.53
C ARG A 47 -13.25 -3.08 3.60
N LEU A 48 -12.71 -1.87 3.81
CA LEU A 48 -11.58 -1.63 4.72
C LEU A 48 -11.98 -0.87 5.99
N ILE A 49 -13.26 -0.51 6.17
CA ILE A 49 -13.75 0.29 7.30
C ILE A 49 -15.00 -0.33 7.92
N PRO A 50 -14.90 -0.85 9.17
CA PRO A 50 -15.99 -1.58 9.79
C PRO A 50 -17.31 -0.82 9.83
N ASN A 51 -18.31 -1.33 9.13
CA ASN A 51 -19.65 -0.74 9.07
C ASN A 51 -20.78 -1.79 8.97
N PRO A 52 -21.05 -2.57 10.05
CA PRO A 52 -21.97 -3.73 9.98
C PRO A 52 -23.42 -3.41 9.60
N ASN A 53 -23.79 -2.13 9.56
CA ASN A 53 -25.09 -1.64 9.15
C ASN A 53 -25.21 -1.35 7.64
N GLN A 54 -24.08 -1.36 6.91
CA GLN A 54 -23.97 -1.16 5.46
C GLN A 54 -24.74 0.06 4.99
N LYS A 55 -24.65 1.16 5.75
CA LYS A 55 -25.40 2.39 5.47
C LYS A 55 -24.85 3.06 4.22
N ASP A 56 -25.68 3.14 3.19
CA ASP A 56 -25.45 3.88 1.94
C ASP A 56 -26.70 4.75 1.69
N SER A 57 -26.55 6.06 1.90
CA SER A 57 -27.66 7.03 1.89
C SER A 57 -28.05 7.48 0.49
N ASP A 58 -27.13 7.44 -0.47
CA ASP A 58 -27.36 7.90 -1.85
C ASP A 58 -27.59 6.73 -2.84
N GLY A 59 -27.29 5.50 -2.42
CA GLY A 59 -27.49 4.27 -3.17
C GLY A 59 -26.46 4.06 -4.27
N ASN A 60 -25.26 4.64 -4.14
CA ASN A 60 -24.22 4.53 -5.15
C ASN A 60 -23.38 3.24 -5.04
N GLY A 61 -23.54 2.47 -3.96
CA GLY A 61 -22.85 1.22 -3.70
C GLY A 61 -21.57 1.35 -2.86
N VAL A 62 -21.19 2.56 -2.46
CA VAL A 62 -20.13 2.88 -1.49
C VAL A 62 -20.82 3.30 -0.19
N GLY A 63 -20.36 2.80 0.95
CA GLY A 63 -20.96 3.13 2.23
C GLY A 63 -20.62 4.56 2.69
N ASP A 64 -21.53 5.17 3.44
CA ASP A 64 -21.41 6.55 3.93
C ASP A 64 -20.12 6.81 4.74
N VAL A 65 -19.52 5.77 5.32
CA VAL A 65 -18.34 5.90 6.20
C VAL A 65 -17.02 5.96 5.43
N CYS A 66 -16.98 5.45 4.20
CA CYS A 66 -15.79 5.33 3.35
C CYS A 66 -15.93 6.14 2.04
N GLU A 67 -16.87 7.08 1.99
CA GLU A 67 -17.30 7.72 0.75
C GLU A 67 -16.26 8.69 0.14
N GLU A 68 -15.39 9.28 0.96
CA GLU A 68 -14.33 10.21 0.50
C GLU A 68 -12.91 9.68 0.74
N ASP A 69 -12.77 8.63 1.54
CA ASP A 69 -11.53 8.08 2.08
C ASP A 69 -11.78 6.58 2.36
N PHE A 70 -11.42 5.73 1.41
CA PHE A 70 -11.83 4.32 1.39
C PHE A 70 -11.02 3.43 2.34
N ASP A 71 -9.76 3.77 2.62
CA ASP A 71 -8.88 3.04 3.53
C ASP A 71 -8.64 3.75 4.88
N ASN A 72 -9.30 4.90 5.10
CA ASN A 72 -9.30 5.67 6.35
C ASN A 72 -7.92 6.16 6.77
N ASP A 73 -7.07 6.50 5.81
CA ASP A 73 -5.69 6.91 6.04
C ASP A 73 -5.49 8.42 6.16
N THR A 74 -6.61 9.17 6.12
CA THR A 74 -6.75 10.63 6.20
C THR A 74 -6.48 11.38 4.89
N VAL A 75 -6.17 10.68 3.80
CA VAL A 75 -6.00 11.26 2.48
C VAL A 75 -7.17 10.84 1.60
N ALA A 76 -7.91 11.84 1.11
CA ALA A 76 -9.07 11.57 0.29
C ALA A 76 -8.69 10.82 -1.01
N ASP A 77 -9.54 9.90 -1.47
CA ASP A 77 -9.27 8.99 -2.61
C ASP A 77 -8.76 9.70 -3.87
N GLN A 78 -9.21 10.94 -4.10
CA GLN A 78 -8.83 11.73 -5.28
C GLN A 78 -7.39 12.24 -5.24
N LEU A 79 -6.80 12.29 -4.06
CA LEU A 79 -5.43 12.73 -3.79
C LEU A 79 -4.53 11.57 -3.36
N ASP A 80 -5.12 10.42 -3.05
CA ASP A 80 -4.41 9.22 -2.67
C ASP A 80 -3.82 8.49 -3.90
N VAL A 81 -2.58 8.03 -3.78
CA VAL A 81 -1.91 7.23 -4.81
C VAL A 81 -2.34 5.76 -4.74
N CYS A 82 -2.73 5.27 -3.57
CA CYS A 82 -3.23 3.94 -3.30
C CYS A 82 -4.46 4.00 -2.36
N PRO A 83 -5.65 4.43 -2.84
CA PRO A 83 -6.87 4.58 -2.03
C PRO A 83 -7.43 3.31 -1.34
N GLU A 84 -6.78 2.16 -1.52
CA GLU A 84 -7.18 0.89 -0.92
C GLU A 84 -6.01 0.34 -0.07
N SER A 85 -5.18 1.22 0.50
CA SER A 85 -3.99 0.88 1.27
C SER A 85 -3.65 2.00 2.26
N ALA A 86 -4.03 1.80 3.52
CA ALA A 86 -3.80 2.80 4.56
C ALA A 86 -2.31 3.05 4.92
N GLU A 87 -1.40 2.29 4.32
CA GLU A 87 0.05 2.43 4.50
C GLU A 87 0.69 3.41 3.51
N VAL A 88 0.07 3.66 2.34
CA VAL A 88 0.69 4.35 1.21
C VAL A 88 -0.18 5.46 0.63
N THR A 89 -0.05 6.65 1.23
CA THR A 89 -0.83 7.84 0.82
C THR A 89 -0.27 8.58 -0.42
N LEU A 90 1.06 8.67 -0.54
CA LEU A 90 1.74 9.59 -1.45
C LEU A 90 3.03 8.98 -2.01
N THR A 91 3.43 9.43 -3.21
CA THR A 91 4.76 9.08 -3.75
C THR A 91 5.86 9.73 -2.90
N ASP A 92 6.66 8.91 -2.21
CA ASP A 92 7.74 9.40 -1.34
C ASP A 92 8.97 8.48 -1.32
N PHE A 93 10.04 8.87 -2.02
CA PHE A 93 11.34 8.20 -1.97
C PHE A 93 12.34 8.85 -0.98
N ARG A 94 11.88 9.63 0.01
CA ARG A 94 12.79 10.18 1.06
C ARG A 94 13.40 9.07 1.90
N ALA A 95 12.66 8.00 2.12
CA ALA A 95 13.20 6.73 2.60
C ALA A 95 13.48 5.84 1.38
N TYR A 96 14.72 5.38 1.23
CA TYR A 96 15.08 4.43 0.19
C TYR A 96 16.27 3.59 0.65
N GLN A 97 16.34 2.36 0.16
CA GLN A 97 17.50 1.50 0.25
C GLN A 97 18.37 1.68 -1.00
N THR A 98 19.68 1.85 -0.81
CA THR A 98 20.63 1.73 -1.91
C THR A 98 21.04 0.27 -2.07
N VAL A 99 20.83 -0.29 -3.26
CA VAL A 99 21.32 -1.61 -3.63
C VAL A 99 22.56 -1.44 -4.51
N ILE A 100 23.70 -1.88 -4.01
CA ILE A 100 24.96 -1.91 -4.76
C ILE A 100 24.99 -3.21 -5.57
N LEU A 101 25.09 -3.10 -6.90
CA LEU A 101 25.04 -4.26 -7.78
C LEU A 101 26.42 -4.84 -8.10
N ASP A 102 27.48 -4.06 -7.88
CA ASP A 102 28.87 -4.50 -7.99
C ASP A 102 29.65 -4.20 -6.70
N PRO A 103 29.50 -5.02 -5.65
CA PRO A 103 30.12 -4.76 -4.35
C PRO A 103 31.64 -4.99 -4.33
N GLU A 104 32.21 -5.60 -5.37
CA GLU A 104 33.65 -5.86 -5.52
C GLU A 104 34.33 -4.87 -6.48
N GLY A 105 33.58 -3.95 -7.10
CA GLY A 105 34.03 -3.08 -8.19
C GLY A 105 35.32 -2.30 -7.88
N ASP A 106 36.31 -2.45 -8.77
CA ASP A 106 37.64 -1.83 -8.65
C ASP A 106 37.77 -0.49 -9.42
N ALA A 107 36.68 0.04 -10.02
CA ALA A 107 36.76 1.08 -11.05
C ALA A 107 36.17 2.45 -10.67
N GLN A 108 35.03 2.52 -9.95
CA GLN A 108 34.35 3.78 -9.60
C GLN A 108 33.85 3.79 -8.14
N ILE A 109 33.20 4.89 -7.73
CA ILE A 109 32.62 5.06 -6.39
C ILE A 109 31.13 4.69 -6.43
N ASP A 110 30.52 4.43 -5.26
CA ASP A 110 29.08 4.18 -5.15
C ASP A 110 28.22 5.37 -5.66
N PRO A 111 26.98 5.12 -6.15
CA PRO A 111 26.06 6.18 -6.52
C PRO A 111 25.76 7.13 -5.36
N ASN A 112 25.72 8.44 -5.65
CA ASN A 112 25.20 9.43 -4.72
C ASN A 112 23.82 9.89 -5.21
N TRP A 113 22.78 9.56 -4.44
CA TRP A 113 21.40 9.93 -4.72
C TRP A 113 21.01 11.17 -3.91
N VAL A 114 20.45 12.17 -4.60
CA VAL A 114 19.91 13.38 -3.98
C VAL A 114 18.39 13.35 -4.18
N VAL A 115 17.66 13.27 -3.08
CA VAL A 115 16.20 13.30 -3.09
C VAL A 115 15.72 14.74 -2.97
N LEU A 116 14.87 15.15 -3.90
CA LEU A 116 14.29 16.48 -4.05
C LEU A 116 12.76 16.35 -4.12
N ASN A 117 12.07 17.49 -4.27
CA ASN A 117 10.62 17.56 -4.40
C ASN A 117 9.84 16.66 -3.41
N GLN A 118 10.26 16.66 -2.14
CA GLN A 118 9.62 15.88 -1.07
C GLN A 118 9.55 14.36 -1.35
N GLY A 119 10.54 13.79 -2.04
CA GLY A 119 10.55 12.36 -2.36
C GLY A 119 10.09 12.04 -3.78
N MET A 120 9.61 13.02 -4.54
CA MET A 120 9.11 12.83 -5.91
C MET A 120 10.15 13.12 -7.01
N GLU A 121 11.37 13.48 -6.65
CA GLU A 121 12.46 13.71 -7.60
C GLU A 121 13.76 13.14 -7.04
N ILE A 122 14.49 12.38 -7.85
CA ILE A 122 15.79 11.81 -7.48
C ILE A 122 16.82 12.15 -8.54
N VAL A 123 17.96 12.66 -8.11
CA VAL A 123 19.10 12.97 -8.99
C VAL A 123 20.31 12.16 -8.55
N GLN A 124 20.92 11.43 -9.50
CA GLN A 124 22.20 10.75 -9.30
C GLN A 124 23.33 11.67 -9.79
N THR A 125 24.35 11.91 -8.95
CA THR A 125 25.36 12.95 -9.23
C THR A 125 26.74 12.43 -9.60
N MET A 126 26.97 11.12 -9.61
CA MET A 126 28.31 10.54 -9.78
C MET A 126 28.37 9.69 -11.03
N ASN A 127 29.51 9.73 -11.73
CA ASN A 127 29.84 8.60 -12.59
C ASN A 127 30.23 7.45 -11.65
N SER A 128 29.30 6.57 -11.32
CA SER A 128 29.43 5.55 -10.28
C SER A 128 29.43 4.13 -10.86
N ASP A 129 29.71 3.17 -9.98
CA ASP A 129 29.34 1.78 -10.26
C ASP A 129 27.82 1.60 -10.31
N PRO A 130 27.32 0.48 -10.87
CA PRO A 130 25.89 0.22 -10.97
C PRO A 130 25.25 0.05 -9.59
N GLY A 131 24.14 0.76 -9.38
CA GLY A 131 23.33 0.63 -8.18
C GLY A 131 21.89 1.09 -8.40
N LEU A 132 21.02 0.75 -7.47
CA LEU A 132 19.60 1.12 -7.45
C LEU A 132 19.29 1.91 -6.17
N ALA A 133 18.37 2.85 -6.27
CA ALA A 133 17.64 3.38 -5.12
C ALA A 133 16.24 2.79 -5.15
N VAL A 134 15.87 2.05 -4.11
CA VAL A 134 14.58 1.36 -3.99
C VAL A 134 13.83 1.98 -2.81
N GLY A 135 12.66 2.56 -3.07
CA GLY A 135 11.77 3.12 -2.06
C GLY A 135 11.09 2.04 -1.24
#